data_AF-A0A937TSJ4-F1
#
_entry.id   AF-A0A937TSJ4-F1
#
_cell.length_a   1.000
_cell.length_b   1.000
_cell.length_c   1.000
_cell.angle_alpha   90.00
_cell.angle_beta   90.00
_cell.angle_gamma   90.00
#
_symmetry.space_group_name_H-M   'P 1'
#
loop_
_entity.id
_entity.type
_entity.pdbx_description
1 polymer ?
#
loop_
_entity_poly.entity_id
_entity_poly.type
_entity_poly.pdbx_seq_one_letter_code
_entity_poly.pdbx_strand_id
1 'polypeptide(L)'
;MFRSLKIYKGQNTDFDFLLRTFVEFGYNRQNRVQEEGDFSRQGGIVDIYPTTFDCPIRIEFHYNKINSIDSYNILTGKIIWKHKMVIILPRIKIHPSRYGVLFEEIPLHNFIDLEKGDYVVHIKHGIGKYLGIERIQVRDIEKDHLAIEYANNEKLYVPIDKAHLVQKYISFEGRSPKLYRLGSGEWKRIKERTRKGLLKVALDLLEIQAKRQTHSGFRFSKDTDWQKQVEDNFEFQETPDQIEVTKKVKADMESSKPMDRLLCGDVGYGKTEVAMRACFKAAMDNKQVAFLVPTTILAEQHYQNFLKRLKDFPINIAMISRFKTKAEQKKIIEELAKGKIDIIIGTHRLVSDDVKFKNLGLIIIDEEQKFGVRAKEKLKKIRLLVDILTLTATPIPRTLYMSLMGAKDISVINTPPQNRIPIETKVETFSKDLIKSALAREIARKGQVFFIHNRVEDIEEIKNLVKNLAGDSTLVNFAHGQMPAKLLEKVMLSFLNGKINILVSTNIIESGIDVPNANTIIINNADTFGLSDLHQLRGRVGRFNRKAYAYFLIPKNKPINQDARKRLEAIEEYSELGAGFKIAMEDLEIRGAGNLLGIEQHGYIMAVGFDLYCRLIRQVIAQLKATKSKGEV
;
A
#
# COMPACT_ATOMS: atom_id res chain seq x y z
N MET A 1 30.25 13.22 -9.10
CA MET A 1 30.11 12.04 -9.97
C MET A 1 29.87 10.86 -9.03
N PHE A 2 28.64 10.36 -8.92
CA PHE A 2 28.34 9.27 -7.98
C PHE A 2 28.98 7.98 -8.49
N ARG A 3 29.80 7.33 -7.66
CA ARG A 3 30.24 5.96 -7.93
C ARG A 3 29.00 5.06 -7.78
N SER A 4 28.70 4.22 -8.74
CA SER A 4 27.62 3.21 -8.67
C SER A 4 28.08 1.97 -9.40
N LEU A 5 27.69 0.80 -8.92
CA LEU A 5 28.07 -0.50 -9.47
C LEU A 5 26.83 -1.13 -10.09
N LYS A 6 26.93 -1.52 -11.36
CA LYS A 6 25.79 -1.99 -12.14
C LYS A 6 26.06 -3.39 -12.61
N ILE A 7 25.08 -4.25 -12.41
CA ILE A 7 25.19 -5.68 -12.59
C ILE A 7 23.99 -6.12 -13.41
N TYR A 8 24.22 -6.81 -14.52
CA TYR A 8 23.16 -7.33 -15.37
C TYR A 8 23.30 -8.82 -15.65
N LYS A 9 22.15 -9.47 -15.85
CA LYS A 9 22.10 -10.88 -16.20
C LYS A 9 22.79 -11.09 -17.56
N GLY A 10 23.74 -12.02 -17.61
CA GLY A 10 24.54 -12.32 -18.79
C GLY A 10 25.78 -11.43 -18.97
N GLN A 11 26.07 -10.53 -18.03
CA GLN A 11 27.32 -9.75 -18.00
C GLN A 11 28.53 -10.66 -17.78
N ASN A 12 29.60 -10.41 -18.53
CA ASN A 12 30.91 -10.96 -18.22
C ASN A 12 31.60 -10.03 -17.20
N THR A 13 31.87 -10.53 -15.99
CA THR A 13 32.50 -9.77 -14.92
C THR A 13 33.24 -10.70 -13.98
N ASP A 14 34.40 -10.26 -13.53
CA ASP A 14 35.22 -10.99 -12.57
C ASP A 14 34.71 -10.79 -11.14
N PHE A 15 34.74 -11.86 -10.35
CA PHE A 15 34.35 -11.87 -8.95
C PHE A 15 35.19 -10.89 -8.14
N ASP A 16 36.51 -10.86 -8.38
CA ASP A 16 37.42 -10.10 -7.53
C ASP A 16 37.25 -8.59 -7.74
N PHE A 17 36.91 -8.16 -8.95
CA PHE A 17 36.51 -6.79 -9.24
C PHE A 17 35.25 -6.39 -8.45
N LEU A 18 34.25 -7.28 -8.43
CA LEU A 18 32.97 -7.04 -7.79
C LEU A 18 33.10 -6.90 -6.27
N LEU A 19 33.84 -7.82 -5.65
CA LEU A 19 34.09 -7.81 -4.19
C LEU A 19 34.91 -6.58 -3.78
N ARG A 20 35.93 -6.20 -4.54
CA ARG A 20 36.72 -4.98 -4.27
C ARG A 20 35.84 -3.73 -4.34
N THR A 21 34.96 -3.66 -5.34
CA THR A 21 34.05 -2.53 -5.49
C THR A 21 33.05 -2.42 -4.32
N PHE A 22 32.57 -3.55 -3.79
CA PHE A 22 31.72 -3.54 -2.59
C PHE A 22 32.45 -3.01 -1.37
N VAL A 23 33.70 -3.41 -1.14
CA VAL A 23 34.53 -2.85 -0.06
C VAL A 23 34.75 -1.35 -0.25
N GLU A 24 35.08 -0.89 -1.47
CA GLU A 24 35.21 0.53 -1.77
C GLU A 24 33.92 1.32 -1.54
N PHE A 25 32.77 0.68 -1.73
CA PHE A 25 31.46 1.26 -1.52
C PHE A 25 31.04 1.27 -0.05
N GLY A 26 31.89 0.79 0.87
CA GLY A 26 31.64 0.79 2.31
C GLY A 26 30.76 -0.36 2.79
N TYR A 27 30.68 -1.44 2.01
CA TYR A 27 30.04 -2.68 2.42
C TYR A 27 31.02 -3.57 3.19
N ASN A 28 30.50 -4.30 4.18
CA ASN A 28 31.27 -5.16 5.07
C ASN A 28 31.23 -6.60 4.57
N ARG A 29 32.41 -7.23 4.44
CA ARG A 29 32.47 -8.65 4.06
C ARG A 29 32.14 -9.51 5.27
N GLN A 30 31.16 -10.39 5.13
CA GLN A 30 30.73 -11.36 6.13
C GLN A 30 30.73 -12.78 5.56
N ASN A 31 30.65 -13.78 6.44
CA ASN A 31 30.49 -15.18 6.05
C ASN A 31 29.10 -15.48 5.48
N ARG A 32 28.08 -14.73 5.93
CA ARG A 32 26.71 -14.76 5.45
C ARG A 32 26.10 -13.37 5.66
N VAL A 33 25.34 -12.90 4.68
CA VAL A 33 24.62 -11.62 4.75
C VAL A 33 23.51 -11.71 5.80
N GLN A 34 23.51 -10.78 6.76
CA GLN A 34 22.50 -10.71 7.82
C GLN A 34 21.81 -9.33 7.85
N GLU A 35 22.56 -8.25 7.68
CA GLU A 35 22.05 -6.89 7.81
C GLU A 35 22.41 -6.02 6.60
N GLU A 36 21.74 -4.87 6.47
CA GLU A 36 22.03 -3.89 5.42
C GLU A 36 23.48 -3.42 5.49
N GLY A 37 24.16 -3.44 4.34
CA GLY A 37 25.57 -3.10 4.26
C GLY A 37 26.50 -4.32 4.30
N ASP A 38 25.98 -5.54 4.48
CA ASP A 38 26.79 -6.76 4.40
C ASP A 38 26.89 -7.30 2.96
N PHE A 39 28.00 -7.97 2.65
CA PHE A 39 28.12 -8.85 1.50
C PHE A 39 28.88 -10.13 1.85
N SER A 40 28.60 -11.23 1.18
CA SER A 40 29.27 -12.52 1.37
C SER A 40 29.52 -13.22 0.02
N ARG A 41 30.49 -14.13 -0.01
CA ARG A 41 30.79 -14.97 -1.18
C ARG A 41 30.87 -16.43 -0.74
N GLN A 42 30.14 -17.29 -1.43
CA GLN A 42 30.17 -18.74 -1.26
C GLN A 42 30.26 -19.40 -2.64
N GLY A 43 31.43 -19.93 -3.00
CA GLY A 43 31.66 -20.52 -4.31
C GLY A 43 31.41 -19.53 -5.45
N GLY A 44 30.51 -19.90 -6.38
CA GLY A 44 30.05 -19.07 -7.50
C GLY A 44 28.92 -18.11 -7.17
N ILE A 45 28.57 -17.93 -5.89
CA ILE A 45 27.46 -17.09 -5.45
C ILE A 45 28.00 -15.92 -4.64
N VAL A 46 27.53 -14.72 -4.96
CA VAL A 46 27.79 -13.49 -4.21
C VAL A 46 26.47 -12.93 -3.71
N ASP A 47 26.31 -12.87 -2.39
CA ASP A 47 25.16 -12.25 -1.74
C ASP A 47 25.56 -10.85 -1.25
N ILE A 48 24.72 -9.83 -1.45
CA ILE A 48 24.91 -8.48 -0.92
C ILE A 48 23.59 -7.92 -0.42
N TYR A 49 23.60 -7.11 0.64
CA TYR A 49 22.46 -6.34 1.11
C TYR A 49 22.68 -4.84 0.90
N PRO A 50 22.29 -4.28 -0.27
CA PRO A 50 22.46 -2.86 -0.52
C PRO A 50 21.52 -2.01 0.34
N THR A 51 21.99 -0.84 0.79
CA THR A 51 21.17 0.12 1.58
C THR A 51 20.01 0.76 0.80
N THR A 52 19.83 0.39 -0.47
CA THR A 52 18.79 0.90 -1.38
C THR A 52 17.77 -0.16 -1.76
N PHE A 53 17.88 -1.36 -1.19
CA PHE A 53 16.99 -2.47 -1.45
C PHE A 53 16.42 -2.95 -0.12
N ASP A 54 15.15 -3.37 -0.13
CA ASP A 54 14.46 -3.88 1.06
C ASP A 54 14.84 -5.34 1.39
N CYS A 55 15.62 -6.01 0.52
CA CYS A 55 16.06 -7.39 0.66
C CYS A 55 17.46 -7.58 0.03
N PRO A 56 18.25 -8.58 0.47
CA PRO A 56 19.52 -8.88 -0.15
C PRO A 56 19.35 -9.44 -1.56
N ILE A 57 20.40 -9.28 -2.35
CA ILE A 57 20.52 -9.70 -3.73
C ILE A 57 21.56 -10.82 -3.78
N ARG A 58 21.17 -11.94 -4.37
CA ARG A 58 22.02 -13.06 -4.73
C ARG A 58 22.42 -12.94 -6.18
N ILE A 59 23.72 -12.96 -6.44
CA ILE A 59 24.30 -12.92 -7.78
C ILE A 59 24.95 -14.28 -8.01
N GLU A 60 24.36 -15.07 -8.88
CA GLU A 60 24.88 -16.39 -9.24
C GLU A 60 25.71 -16.29 -10.51
N PHE A 61 26.91 -16.84 -10.47
CA PHE A 61 27.85 -16.87 -11.58
C PHE A 61 28.03 -18.29 -12.10
N HIS A 62 28.12 -18.41 -13.42
CA HIS A 62 28.70 -19.57 -14.10
C HIS A 62 29.99 -19.11 -14.77
N TYR A 63 31.14 -19.57 -14.27
CA TYR A 63 32.47 -19.08 -14.65
C TYR A 63 32.56 -17.55 -14.47
N ASN A 64 32.84 -16.79 -15.54
CA ASN A 64 32.96 -15.32 -15.50
C ASN A 64 31.67 -14.60 -15.94
N LYS A 65 30.54 -15.31 -16.02
CA LYS A 65 29.27 -14.76 -16.51
C LYS A 65 28.19 -14.85 -15.44
N ILE A 66 27.47 -13.75 -15.25
CA ILE A 66 26.35 -13.68 -14.31
C ILE A 66 25.17 -14.45 -14.89
N ASN A 67 24.80 -15.55 -14.24
CA ASN A 67 23.70 -16.43 -14.63
C ASN A 67 22.35 -15.88 -14.14
N SER A 68 22.27 -15.47 -12.88
CA SER A 68 21.08 -14.86 -12.31
C SER A 68 21.43 -13.77 -11.30
N ILE A 69 20.46 -12.89 -11.09
CA ILE A 69 20.51 -11.85 -10.08
C ILE A 69 19.14 -11.89 -9.41
N ASP A 70 19.08 -12.34 -8.17
CA ASP A 70 17.82 -12.68 -7.53
C ASP A 70 17.75 -12.04 -6.14
N SER A 71 16.72 -11.25 -5.85
CA SER A 71 16.45 -10.89 -4.46
C SER A 71 15.93 -12.12 -3.73
N TYR A 72 16.41 -12.35 -2.52
CA TYR A 72 16.02 -13.50 -1.72
C TYR A 72 15.73 -13.10 -0.28
N ASN A 73 14.94 -13.92 0.40
CA ASN A 73 14.61 -13.71 1.80
C ASN A 73 15.75 -14.25 2.69
N ILE A 74 16.30 -13.43 3.58
CA ILE A 74 17.44 -13.79 4.45
C ILE A 74 17.14 -15.03 5.31
N LEU A 75 15.92 -15.11 5.84
CA LEU A 75 15.51 -16.14 6.79
C LEU A 75 15.23 -17.48 6.10
N THR A 76 14.52 -17.44 4.97
CA THR A 76 14.08 -18.67 4.26
C THR A 76 14.99 -19.09 3.13
N GLY A 77 15.89 -18.22 2.67
CA GLY A 77 16.78 -18.46 1.52
C GLY A 77 16.07 -18.55 0.16
N LYS A 78 14.74 -18.37 0.13
CA LYS A 78 13.94 -18.45 -1.10
C LYS A 78 14.09 -17.19 -1.93
N ILE A 79 14.19 -17.39 -3.25
CA ILE A 79 14.15 -16.31 -4.23
C ILE A 79 12.78 -15.64 -4.18
N ILE A 80 12.79 -14.32 -4.01
CA ILE A 80 11.62 -13.44 -4.01
C ILE A 80 11.43 -12.84 -5.40
N TRP A 81 12.51 -12.40 -6.03
CA TRP A 81 12.42 -11.66 -7.29
C TRP A 81 13.63 -11.95 -8.18
N LYS A 82 13.42 -12.08 -9.49
CA LYS A 82 14.50 -12.24 -10.47
C LYS A 82 14.74 -10.92 -11.20
N HIS A 83 15.93 -10.37 -11.07
CA HIS A 83 16.33 -9.11 -11.68
C HIS A 83 17.03 -9.35 -13.02
N LYS A 84 16.71 -8.52 -14.01
CA LYS A 84 17.51 -8.43 -15.25
C LYS A 84 18.73 -7.53 -15.05
N MET A 85 18.62 -6.51 -14.19
CA MET A 85 19.67 -5.56 -13.88
C MET A 85 19.47 -4.98 -12.47
N VAL A 86 20.56 -4.75 -11.76
CA VAL A 86 20.57 -4.06 -10.45
C VAL A 86 21.63 -2.98 -10.41
N ILE A 87 21.35 -1.90 -9.67
CA ILE A 87 22.27 -0.78 -9.43
C ILE A 87 22.54 -0.70 -7.93
N ILE A 88 23.79 -0.93 -7.54
CA ILE A 88 24.26 -0.89 -6.16
C ILE A 88 24.93 0.45 -5.94
N LEU A 89 24.50 1.18 -4.90
CA LEU A 89 25.05 2.47 -4.53
C LEU A 89 26.03 2.35 -3.36
N PRO A 90 27.00 3.27 -3.22
CA PRO A 90 27.86 3.36 -2.05
C PRO A 90 27.05 3.65 -0.79
N ARG A 91 27.50 3.11 0.33
CA ARG A 91 26.96 3.40 1.65
C ARG A 91 27.38 4.81 2.07
N ILE A 92 26.53 5.81 1.81
CA ILE A 92 26.77 7.20 2.22
C ILE A 92 26.08 7.45 3.58
N LYS A 93 26.85 7.86 4.60
CA LYS A 93 26.27 8.48 5.81
C LYS A 93 25.79 9.89 5.44
N ILE A 94 24.48 10.12 5.42
CA ILE A 94 23.88 11.40 5.04
C ILE A 94 24.03 12.39 6.21
N HIS A 95 24.85 13.44 6.06
CA HIS A 95 24.81 14.62 6.92
C HIS A 95 23.91 15.70 6.31
N PRO A 96 22.92 16.24 7.05
CA PRO A 96 21.84 17.05 6.48
C PRO A 96 22.14 18.56 6.43
N SER A 97 23.26 19.01 5.85
CA SER A 97 23.60 20.45 5.93
C SER A 97 23.95 21.18 4.64
N ARG A 98 24.22 20.53 3.50
CA ARG A 98 24.46 21.25 2.23
C ARG A 98 23.92 20.46 1.03
N TYR A 99 23.49 21.17 -0.01
CA TYR A 99 23.05 20.73 -1.35
C TYR A 99 21.54 20.64 -1.63
N GLY A 100 21.01 21.71 -2.25
CA GLY A 100 19.70 21.75 -2.93
C GLY A 100 19.69 21.15 -4.35
N VAL A 101 20.76 20.47 -4.77
CA VAL A 101 20.92 19.89 -6.13
C VAL A 101 20.76 18.35 -6.14
N LEU A 102 20.95 17.69 -4.99
CA LEU A 102 21.02 16.22 -4.88
C LEU A 102 19.67 15.49 -5.09
N PHE A 103 18.54 16.17 -4.86
CA PHE A 103 17.21 15.53 -4.88
C PHE A 103 16.66 15.26 -6.29
N GLU A 104 17.16 15.96 -7.33
CA GLU A 104 16.65 15.74 -8.68
C GLU A 104 17.14 14.42 -9.29
N GLU A 105 18.33 13.92 -8.94
CA GLU A 105 18.96 12.77 -9.62
C GLU A 105 18.65 11.41 -8.97
N ILE A 106 18.11 11.37 -7.74
CA ILE A 106 17.87 10.12 -7.01
C ILE A 106 16.42 9.63 -7.22
N PRO A 107 16.20 8.40 -7.75
CA PRO A 107 14.89 7.79 -7.87
C PRO A 107 14.14 7.60 -6.56
N LEU A 108 12.82 7.84 -6.60
CA LEU A 108 11.93 7.54 -5.48
C LEU A 108 11.78 6.04 -5.29
N HIS A 109 11.80 5.30 -6.40
CA HIS A 109 11.84 3.85 -6.44
C HIS A 109 12.79 3.40 -7.56
N ASN A 110 13.62 2.40 -7.27
CA ASN A 110 14.44 1.72 -8.28
C ASN A 110 13.70 0.58 -9.00
N PHE A 111 12.39 0.45 -8.75
CA PHE A 111 11.58 -0.68 -9.20
C PHE A 111 10.65 -0.26 -10.31
N ILE A 112 11.14 -0.16 -11.55
CA ILE A 112 10.27 -0.30 -12.71
C ILE A 112 11.03 -1.07 -13.80
N ASP A 113 10.57 -2.28 -14.08
CA ASP A 113 11.00 -3.04 -15.24
C ASP A 113 10.59 -2.27 -16.52
N LEU A 114 11.59 -1.88 -17.31
CA LEU A 114 11.36 -1.19 -18.59
C LEU A 114 11.22 -2.23 -19.70
N GLU A 115 10.07 -2.22 -20.38
CA GLU A 115 9.84 -3.04 -21.56
C GLU A 115 10.05 -2.25 -22.84
N LYS A 116 10.52 -2.92 -23.89
CA LYS A 116 10.70 -2.28 -25.19
C LYS A 116 9.35 -1.78 -25.69
N GLY A 117 9.26 -0.48 -25.94
CA GLY A 117 8.03 0.20 -26.33
C GLY A 117 7.44 1.11 -25.25
N ASP A 118 7.89 0.99 -24.00
CA ASP A 118 7.45 1.85 -22.90
C ASP A 118 7.84 3.31 -23.13
N TYR A 119 7.00 4.24 -22.68
CA TYR A 119 7.37 5.65 -22.60
C TYR A 119 8.24 5.88 -21.37
N VAL A 120 9.25 6.73 -21.51
CA VAL A 120 10.21 7.06 -20.44
C VAL A 120 10.45 8.56 -20.33
N VAL A 121 10.65 9.03 -19.11
CA VAL A 121 11.06 10.40 -18.80
C VAL A 121 12.56 10.41 -18.56
N HIS A 122 13.31 11.13 -19.39
CA HIS A 122 14.68 11.52 -19.05
C HIS A 122 14.67 12.91 -18.39
N ILE A 123 15.26 13.03 -17.20
CA ILE A 123 15.21 14.26 -16.38
C ILE A 123 15.66 15.52 -17.15
N LYS A 124 16.62 15.38 -18.07
CA LYS A 124 17.16 16.49 -18.88
C LYS A 124 16.52 16.66 -20.26
N HIS A 125 15.98 15.61 -20.83
CA HIS A 125 15.64 15.57 -22.27
C HIS A 125 14.14 15.39 -22.53
N GLY A 126 13.35 15.10 -21.48
CA GLY A 126 11.91 14.95 -21.58
C GLY A 126 11.46 13.54 -21.87
N ILE A 127 10.21 13.43 -22.30
CA ILE A 127 9.53 12.17 -22.58
C ILE A 127 9.97 11.61 -23.93
N GLY A 128 10.42 10.36 -23.92
CA GLY A 128 10.83 9.54 -25.07
C GLY A 128 10.20 8.15 -25.00
N LYS A 129 10.52 7.29 -25.98
CA LYS A 129 10.09 5.89 -26.07
C LYS A 129 11.31 4.97 -25.96
N TYR A 130 11.26 4.01 -25.05
CA TYR A 130 12.36 3.09 -24.81
C TYR A 130 12.43 2.00 -25.89
N LEU A 131 13.60 1.84 -26.51
CA LEU A 131 13.83 0.88 -27.59
C LEU A 131 14.57 -0.39 -27.13
N GLY A 132 15.05 -0.42 -25.89
CA GLY A 132 15.84 -1.51 -25.33
C GLY A 132 17.27 -1.10 -25.00
N ILE A 133 18.09 -2.10 -24.70
CA ILE A 133 19.54 -1.92 -24.47
C ILE A 133 20.26 -2.18 -25.79
N GLU A 134 21.05 -1.21 -26.24
CA GLU A 134 21.92 -1.32 -27.41
C GLU A 134 23.39 -1.23 -26.98
N ARG A 135 24.25 -2.06 -27.60
CA ARG A 135 25.71 -1.99 -27.42
C ARG A 135 26.29 -0.97 -28.38
N ILE A 136 27.02 0.00 -27.85
CA ILE A 136 27.66 1.04 -28.64
C ILE A 136 29.15 1.04 -28.34
N GLN A 137 29.95 1.04 -29.39
CA GLN A 137 31.39 1.14 -29.31
C GLN A 137 31.78 2.61 -29.19
N VAL A 138 32.29 3.02 -28.02
CA VAL A 138 32.75 4.39 -27.79
C VAL A 138 34.21 4.33 -27.37
N ARG A 139 35.10 4.85 -28.23
CA ARG A 139 36.57 4.91 -27.97
C ARG A 139 37.15 3.53 -27.60
N ASP A 140 36.91 2.53 -28.44
CA ASP A 140 37.37 1.13 -28.32
C ASP A 140 36.83 0.31 -27.13
N ILE A 141 35.85 0.83 -26.39
CA ILE A 141 35.17 0.10 -25.32
C ILE A 141 33.69 -0.06 -25.70
N GLU A 142 33.23 -1.30 -25.82
CA GLU A 142 31.81 -1.60 -25.93
C GLU A 142 31.12 -1.32 -24.59
N LYS A 143 30.11 -0.44 -24.60
CA LYS A 143 29.28 -0.19 -23.43
C LYS A 143 27.81 -0.29 -23.80
N ASP A 144 27.06 -0.93 -22.90
CA ASP A 144 25.62 -1.01 -23.00
C ASP A 144 24.98 0.36 -22.70
N HIS A 145 24.08 0.79 -23.56
CA HIS A 145 23.32 2.04 -23.44
C HIS A 145 21.82 1.75 -23.53
N LEU A 146 21.02 2.49 -22.77
CA LEU A 146 19.58 2.57 -22.95
C LEU A 146 19.29 3.40 -24.19
N ALA A 147 18.67 2.80 -25.19
CA ALA A 147 18.24 3.48 -26.40
C ALA A 147 16.85 4.09 -26.18
N ILE A 148 16.73 5.41 -26.32
CA ILE A 148 15.48 6.15 -26.15
C ILE A 148 15.22 6.96 -27.43
N GLU A 149 14.06 6.75 -28.03
CA GLU A 149 13.58 7.48 -29.19
C GLU A 149 12.77 8.71 -28.77
N TYR A 150 13.05 9.84 -29.41
CA TYR A 150 12.42 11.13 -29.22
C TYR A 150 11.65 11.53 -30.49
N ALA A 151 11.03 12.71 -30.49
CA ALA A 151 10.35 13.20 -31.69
C ALA A 151 11.32 13.28 -32.89
N ASN A 152 10.78 13.17 -34.11
CA ASN A 152 11.54 13.10 -35.37
C ASN A 152 12.49 11.89 -35.47
N ASN A 153 12.21 10.79 -34.76
CA ASN A 153 13.04 9.58 -34.72
C ASN A 153 14.49 9.84 -34.21
N GLU A 154 14.68 10.93 -33.44
CA GLU A 154 15.95 11.24 -32.81
C GLU A 154 16.24 10.23 -31.69
N LYS A 155 17.44 9.65 -31.66
CA LYS A 155 17.82 8.67 -30.62
C LYS A 155 18.77 9.29 -29.61
N LEU A 156 18.44 9.09 -28.34
CA LEU A 156 19.33 9.36 -27.22
C LEU A 156 19.82 8.03 -26.66
N TYR A 157 21.13 7.90 -26.58
CA TYR A 157 21.79 6.78 -25.95
C TYR A 157 22.24 7.17 -24.56
N VAL A 158 21.51 6.70 -23.55
CA VAL A 158 21.85 6.96 -22.16
C VAL A 158 22.71 5.80 -21.67
N PRO A 159 24.00 6.02 -21.36
CA PRO A 159 24.83 4.93 -20.88
C PRO A 159 24.24 4.35 -19.58
N ILE A 160 24.38 3.03 -19.41
CA ILE A 160 23.74 2.33 -18.30
C ILE A 160 24.13 2.93 -16.94
N ASP A 161 25.33 3.50 -16.79
CA ASP A 161 25.80 4.26 -15.61
C ASP A 161 24.90 5.46 -15.23
N LYS A 162 24.15 6.01 -16.19
CA LYS A 162 23.20 7.12 -16.00
C LYS A 162 21.73 6.72 -16.06
N ALA A 163 21.42 5.43 -15.99
CA ALA A 163 20.04 4.93 -15.99
C ALA A 163 19.12 5.56 -14.91
N HIS A 164 19.68 6.03 -13.78
CA HIS A 164 18.92 6.75 -12.73
C HIS A 164 18.26 8.05 -13.22
N LEU A 165 18.71 8.59 -14.36
CA LEU A 165 18.12 9.75 -15.02
C LEU A 165 16.89 9.42 -15.87
N VAL A 166 16.61 8.12 -16.08
CA VAL A 166 15.52 7.59 -16.89
C VAL A 166 14.52 6.92 -15.96
N GLN A 167 13.23 7.20 -16.18
CA GLN A 167 12.13 6.62 -15.41
C GLN A 167 11.03 6.22 -16.38
N LYS A 168 10.24 5.20 -16.05
CA LYS A 168 9.02 4.91 -16.80
C LYS A 168 8.05 6.09 -16.69
N TYR A 169 7.50 6.49 -17.82
CA TYR A 169 6.40 7.44 -17.87
C TYR A 169 5.09 6.68 -17.65
N ILE A 170 4.39 7.04 -16.59
CA ILE A 170 3.06 6.49 -16.28
C ILE A 170 2.03 7.27 -17.11
N SER A 171 1.34 6.58 -18.03
CA SER A 171 0.24 7.19 -18.79
C SER A 171 -1.08 6.96 -18.08
N PHE A 172 -1.83 8.04 -17.85
CA PHE A 172 -3.03 8.05 -17.01
C PHE A 172 -4.35 7.89 -17.78
N GLU A 173 -4.34 7.89 -19.12
CA GLU A 173 -5.57 7.85 -19.94
C GLU A 173 -5.41 7.01 -21.22
N GLY A 174 -4.40 6.14 -21.31
CA GLY A 174 -4.06 5.44 -22.56
C GLY A 174 -3.64 6.36 -23.72
N ARG A 175 -3.61 7.68 -23.50
CA ARG A 175 -3.10 8.67 -24.45
C ARG A 175 -1.58 8.58 -24.48
N SER A 176 -1.04 8.50 -25.69
CA SER A 176 0.41 8.56 -25.90
C SER A 176 0.90 9.97 -25.54
N PRO A 177 1.95 10.11 -24.71
CA PRO A 177 2.48 11.41 -24.35
C PRO A 177 3.13 12.09 -25.57
N LYS A 178 3.23 13.42 -25.52
CA LYS A 178 4.00 14.17 -26.51
C LYS A 178 5.48 13.77 -26.37
N LEU A 179 6.06 13.21 -27.42
CA LEU A 179 7.51 13.02 -27.50
C LEU A 179 8.20 14.37 -27.68
N TYR A 180 9.26 14.60 -26.92
CA TYR A 180 10.01 15.86 -26.98
C TYR A 180 11.11 15.80 -28.05
N ARG A 181 11.58 16.96 -28.50
CA ARG A 181 12.76 17.07 -29.40
C ARG A 181 14.03 17.27 -28.58
N LEU A 182 15.11 16.60 -28.94
CA LEU A 182 16.39 16.76 -28.26
C LEU A 182 16.95 18.16 -28.49
N GLY A 183 17.61 18.72 -27.48
CA GLY A 183 18.18 20.08 -27.55
C GLY A 183 17.16 21.23 -27.54
N SER A 184 15.85 20.95 -27.58
CA SER A 184 14.83 21.99 -27.52
C SER A 184 14.72 22.62 -26.12
N GLY A 185 14.52 23.93 -26.06
CA GLY A 185 14.21 24.63 -24.81
C GLY A 185 12.82 24.33 -24.25
N GLU A 186 12.00 23.55 -24.94
CA GLU A 186 10.61 23.23 -24.55
C GLU A 186 10.55 22.50 -23.20
N TRP A 187 11.38 21.48 -23.01
CA TRP A 187 11.41 20.70 -21.77
C TRP A 187 11.79 21.57 -20.57
N LYS A 188 12.77 22.46 -20.75
CA LYS A 188 13.21 23.41 -19.71
C LYS A 188 12.06 24.35 -19.33
N ARG A 189 11.35 24.92 -20.32
CA ARG A 189 10.19 25.80 -20.10
C ARG A 189 9.06 25.08 -19.37
N ILE A 190 8.79 23.82 -19.70
CA ILE A 190 7.74 23.02 -19.04
C ILE A 190 8.13 22.69 -17.60
N LYS A 191 9.36 22.23 -17.36
CA LYS A 191 9.86 21.98 -16.00
C LYS A 191 9.73 23.25 -15.14
N GLU A 192 10.06 24.41 -15.69
CA GLU A 192 9.98 25.68 -14.97
C GLU A 192 8.53 26.16 -14.75
N ARG A 193 7.65 26.00 -15.75
CA ARG A 193 6.20 26.26 -15.59
C ARG A 193 5.60 25.37 -14.52
N THR A 194 5.89 24.08 -14.56
CA THR A 194 5.45 23.11 -13.55
C THR A 194 5.96 23.55 -12.18
N ARG A 195 7.26 23.83 -12.03
CA ARG A 195 7.83 24.30 -10.76
C ARG A 195 7.15 25.56 -10.22
N LYS A 196 6.79 26.53 -11.08
CA LYS A 196 6.02 27.72 -10.67
C LYS A 196 4.61 27.37 -10.20
N GLY A 197 3.90 26.50 -10.92
CA GLY A 197 2.57 26.02 -10.51
C GLY A 197 2.60 25.27 -9.18
N LEU A 198 3.68 24.55 -8.92
CA LEU A 198 3.89 23.79 -7.69
C LEU A 198 4.14 24.65 -6.45
N LEU A 199 4.55 25.92 -6.60
CA LEU A 199 4.77 26.82 -5.46
C LEU A 199 3.49 26.98 -4.64
N LYS A 200 2.35 27.18 -5.29
CA LYS A 200 1.05 27.34 -4.62
C LYS A 200 0.68 26.09 -3.81
N VAL A 201 0.80 24.91 -4.44
CA VAL A 201 0.51 23.63 -3.79
C VAL A 201 1.43 23.38 -2.60
N ALA A 202 2.73 23.69 -2.75
CA ALA A 202 3.70 23.55 -1.67
C ALA A 202 3.43 24.52 -0.51
N LEU A 203 3.00 25.76 -0.78
CA LEU A 203 2.61 26.72 0.23
C LEU A 203 1.38 26.26 1.02
N ASP A 204 0.34 25.77 0.33
CA ASP A 204 -0.86 25.24 0.98
C ASP A 204 -0.52 24.05 1.92
N LEU A 205 0.35 23.15 1.46
CA LEU A 205 0.83 22.02 2.28
C LEU A 205 1.64 22.49 3.48
N LEU A 206 2.53 23.48 3.28
CA LEU A 206 3.34 24.04 4.36
C LEU A 206 2.51 24.85 5.36
N GLU A 207 1.45 25.53 4.94
CA GLU A 207 0.52 26.18 5.85
C GLU A 207 -0.18 25.18 6.76
N ILE A 208 -0.64 24.06 6.21
CA ILE A 208 -1.24 22.98 7.00
C ILE A 208 -0.22 22.44 8.00
N GLN A 209 1.04 22.23 7.58
CA GLN A 209 2.12 21.81 8.48
C GLN A 209 2.44 22.85 9.54
N ALA A 210 2.51 24.13 9.20
CA ALA A 210 2.82 25.21 10.12
C ALA A 210 1.72 25.40 11.16
N LYS A 211 0.44 25.32 10.74
CA LYS A 211 -0.71 25.31 11.65
C LYS A 211 -0.64 24.13 12.64
N ARG A 212 -0.12 22.98 12.22
CA ARG A 212 0.12 21.82 13.11
C ARG A 212 1.35 21.94 14.00
N GLN A 213 2.41 22.62 13.54
CA GLN A 213 3.63 22.82 14.34
C GLN A 213 3.46 23.90 15.40
N THR A 214 2.61 24.89 15.15
CA THR A 214 2.27 25.96 16.11
C THR A 214 1.34 25.50 17.22
N HIS A 215 0.55 24.45 16.99
CA HIS A 215 -0.25 23.81 18.03
C HIS A 215 0.56 22.74 18.73
N SER A 216 0.77 22.88 20.04
CA SER A 216 1.30 21.80 20.87
C SER A 216 0.27 20.69 20.96
N GLY A 217 0.63 19.49 20.50
CA GLY A 217 -0.16 18.29 20.67
C GLY A 217 -0.17 17.80 22.13
N PHE A 218 -0.95 16.77 22.41
CA PHE A 218 -0.86 16.09 23.68
C PHE A 218 0.31 15.11 23.66
N ARG A 219 1.25 15.28 24.58
CA ARG A 219 2.38 14.35 24.73
C ARG A 219 1.96 13.18 25.60
N PHE A 220 1.80 12.01 25.00
CA PHE A 220 1.49 10.79 25.75
C PHE A 220 2.68 10.35 26.63
N SER A 221 2.37 9.71 27.75
CA SER A 221 3.33 9.15 28.68
C SER A 221 4.05 7.95 28.07
N LYS A 222 5.20 7.59 28.63
CA LYS A 222 5.89 6.33 28.28
C LYS A 222 5.02 5.13 28.59
N ASP A 223 5.30 4.01 27.91
CA ASP A 223 4.57 2.76 28.11
C ASP A 223 4.61 2.31 29.58
N THR A 224 3.46 1.82 30.04
CA THR A 224 3.28 1.24 31.37
C THR A 224 3.50 -0.27 31.34
N ASP A 225 3.62 -0.91 32.51
CA ASP A 225 3.69 -2.37 32.59
C ASP A 225 2.45 -3.05 31.97
N TRP A 226 1.29 -2.40 32.07
CA TRP A 226 0.07 -2.87 31.41
C TRP A 226 0.16 -2.84 29.89
N GLN A 227 0.82 -1.84 29.29
CA GLN A 227 1.07 -1.82 27.85
C GLN A 227 1.91 -3.03 27.43
N LYS A 228 2.93 -3.36 28.23
CA LYS A 228 3.77 -4.53 28.00
C LYS A 228 2.99 -5.83 28.13
N GLN A 229 2.12 -5.95 29.14
CA GLN A 229 1.24 -7.11 29.29
C GLN A 229 0.29 -7.31 28.12
N VAL A 230 -0.31 -6.22 27.58
CA VAL A 230 -1.12 -6.31 26.36
C VAL A 230 -0.27 -6.86 25.21
N GLU A 231 0.96 -6.38 25.05
CA GLU A 231 1.86 -6.81 23.98
C GLU A 231 2.30 -8.27 24.13
N ASP A 232 2.68 -8.68 25.33
CA ASP A 232 3.11 -10.04 25.66
C ASP A 232 1.95 -11.05 25.52
N ASN A 233 0.71 -10.64 25.78
CA ASN A 233 -0.48 -11.48 25.62
C ASN A 233 -0.85 -11.70 24.14
N PHE A 234 -0.09 -11.18 23.18
CA PHE A 234 -0.42 -11.34 21.76
C PHE A 234 -0.19 -12.77 21.30
N GLU A 235 -1.25 -13.42 20.80
CA GLU A 235 -1.25 -14.84 20.43
C GLU A 235 -0.33 -15.17 19.23
N PHE A 236 0.24 -14.17 18.56
CA PHE A 236 1.04 -14.35 17.35
C PHE A 236 2.42 -13.72 17.47
N GLN A 237 3.41 -14.29 16.79
CA GLN A 237 4.73 -13.67 16.68
C GLN A 237 4.66 -12.47 15.72
N GLU A 238 5.13 -11.31 16.19
CA GLU A 238 5.16 -10.09 15.39
C GLU A 238 6.23 -10.14 14.30
N THR A 239 5.94 -9.48 13.17
CA THR A 239 6.91 -9.28 12.11
C THR A 239 7.87 -8.12 12.43
N PRO A 240 9.08 -8.09 11.86
CA PRO A 240 10.01 -6.98 12.05
C PRO A 240 9.37 -5.62 11.72
N ASP A 241 8.62 -5.54 10.62
CA ASP A 241 7.86 -4.36 10.22
C ASP A 241 6.83 -3.95 11.28
N GLN A 242 6.05 -4.90 11.83
CA GLN A 242 5.07 -4.60 12.88
C GLN A 242 5.72 -3.99 14.12
N ILE A 243 6.87 -4.53 14.53
CA ILE A 243 7.66 -4.04 15.68
C ILE A 243 8.16 -2.62 15.39
N GLU A 244 8.76 -2.39 14.21
CA GLU A 244 9.29 -1.09 13.81
C GLU A 244 8.18 -0.03 13.73
N VAL A 245 7.06 -0.36 13.08
CA VAL A 245 5.91 0.53 12.96
C VAL A 245 5.32 0.85 14.33
N THR A 246 5.15 -0.14 15.20
CA THR A 246 4.62 0.07 16.55
C THR A 246 5.51 1.04 17.34
N LYS A 247 6.84 0.88 17.26
CA LYS A 247 7.79 1.81 17.88
C LYS A 247 7.66 3.22 17.32
N LYS A 248 7.53 3.38 15.99
CA LYS A 248 7.34 4.70 15.36
C LYS A 248 6.03 5.37 15.80
N VAL A 249 4.93 4.63 15.84
CA VAL A 249 3.63 5.16 16.29
C VAL A 249 3.72 5.63 17.74
N LYS A 250 4.31 4.83 18.64
CA LYS A 250 4.50 5.21 20.05
C LYS A 250 5.40 6.43 20.19
N ALA A 251 6.50 6.50 19.45
CA ALA A 251 7.42 7.64 19.47
C ALA A 251 6.74 8.94 19.00
N ASP A 252 5.85 8.86 18.00
CA ASP A 252 5.07 10.01 17.56
C ASP A 252 4.06 10.44 18.64
N MET A 253 3.38 9.50 19.30
CA MET A 253 2.46 9.80 20.41
C MET A 253 3.19 10.41 21.61
N GLU A 254 4.44 10.00 21.87
CA GLU A 254 5.29 10.57 22.93
C GLU A 254 5.92 11.93 22.54
N SER A 255 5.64 12.43 21.34
CA SER A 255 6.09 13.74 20.85
C SER A 255 5.17 14.86 21.33
N SER A 256 5.69 16.08 21.36
CA SER A 256 4.87 17.28 21.59
C SER A 256 4.11 17.74 20.33
N LYS A 257 4.29 17.05 19.20
CA LYS A 257 3.65 17.36 17.91
C LYS A 257 2.49 16.40 17.67
N PRO A 258 1.32 16.87 17.23
CA PRO A 258 0.21 15.99 16.92
C PRO A 258 0.55 15.01 15.80
N MET A 259 0.42 13.70 16.04
CA MET A 259 0.71 12.64 15.08
C MET A 259 -0.22 12.73 13.84
N ASP A 260 0.32 12.45 12.66
CA ASP A 260 -0.44 12.24 11.41
C ASP A 260 0.18 11.13 10.57
N ARG A 261 -0.12 9.89 10.94
CA ARG A 261 0.51 8.72 10.33
C ARG A 261 -0.46 7.93 9.47
N LEU A 262 0.00 7.49 8.31
CA LEU A 262 -0.66 6.51 7.46
C LEU A 262 0.04 5.16 7.64
N LEU A 263 -0.69 4.17 8.14
CA LEU A 263 -0.27 2.79 8.17
C LEU A 263 -0.79 2.05 6.95
N CYS A 264 0.12 1.66 6.08
CA CYS A 264 -0.14 0.84 4.91
C CYS A 264 0.28 -0.60 5.20
N GLY A 265 -0.51 -1.56 4.74
CA GLY A 265 -0.14 -2.96 4.80
C GLY A 265 -1.27 -3.80 4.26
N ASP A 266 -0.96 -4.93 3.66
CA ASP A 266 -1.98 -5.79 3.07
C ASP A 266 -3.00 -6.27 4.12
N VAL A 267 -4.19 -6.69 3.67
CA VAL A 267 -5.24 -7.22 4.55
C VAL A 267 -4.69 -8.41 5.33
N GLY A 268 -4.77 -8.40 6.65
CA GLY A 268 -4.27 -9.47 7.53
C GLY A 268 -2.83 -9.33 8.01
N TYR A 269 -2.14 -8.23 7.70
CA TYR A 269 -0.76 -7.96 8.16
C TYR A 269 -0.71 -7.32 9.56
N GLY A 270 -1.75 -7.50 10.38
CA GLY A 270 -1.76 -7.03 11.77
C GLY A 270 -1.88 -5.52 11.99
N LYS A 271 -2.35 -4.74 10.99
CA LYS A 271 -2.61 -3.28 11.15
C LYS A 271 -3.50 -2.97 12.36
N THR A 272 -4.50 -3.82 12.60
CA THR A 272 -5.42 -3.69 13.73
C THR A 272 -4.69 -3.80 15.08
N GLU A 273 -3.66 -4.63 15.18
CA GLU A 273 -2.88 -4.78 16.42
C GLU A 273 -2.09 -3.51 16.71
N VAL A 274 -1.42 -2.94 15.70
CA VAL A 274 -0.72 -1.65 15.83
C VAL A 274 -1.68 -0.54 16.29
N ALA A 275 -2.87 -0.49 15.69
CA ALA A 275 -3.90 0.49 16.08
C ALA A 275 -4.45 0.25 17.49
N MET A 276 -4.68 -1.00 17.88
CA MET A 276 -5.18 -1.37 19.19
C MET A 276 -4.20 -0.97 20.30
N ARG A 277 -2.90 -1.17 20.08
CA ARG A 277 -1.85 -0.74 21.01
C ARG A 277 -1.81 0.78 21.16
N ALA A 278 -1.96 1.52 20.06
CA ALA A 278 -2.08 2.98 20.10
C ALA A 278 -3.35 3.42 20.88
N CYS A 279 -4.49 2.76 20.66
CA CYS A 279 -5.71 3.02 21.42
C CYS A 279 -5.51 2.77 22.92
N PHE A 280 -4.85 1.66 23.29
CA PHE A 280 -4.60 1.32 24.68
C PHE A 280 -3.72 2.36 25.36
N LYS A 281 -2.59 2.75 24.72
CA LYS A 281 -1.71 3.82 25.22
C LYS A 281 -2.46 5.13 25.45
N ALA A 282 -3.34 5.51 24.52
CA ALA A 282 -4.13 6.72 24.69
C ALA A 282 -5.14 6.62 25.85
N ALA A 283 -5.80 5.47 25.99
CA ALA A 283 -6.73 5.21 27.09
C ALA A 283 -6.02 5.24 28.47
N MET A 284 -4.78 4.76 28.56
CA MET A 284 -3.98 4.80 29.80
C MET A 284 -3.71 6.23 30.31
N ASP A 285 -3.62 7.21 29.42
CA ASP A 285 -3.46 8.63 29.76
C ASP A 285 -4.81 9.36 29.97
N ASN A 286 -5.90 8.61 30.20
CA ASN A 286 -7.26 9.14 30.35
C ASN A 286 -7.71 10.00 29.15
N LYS A 287 -7.22 9.66 27.94
CA LYS A 287 -7.67 10.26 26.70
C LYS A 287 -8.69 9.34 26.03
N GLN A 288 -9.76 9.96 25.54
CA GLN A 288 -10.75 9.24 24.76
C GLN A 288 -10.21 8.95 23.36
N VAL A 289 -10.60 7.81 22.82
CA VAL A 289 -10.18 7.33 21.50
C VAL A 289 -11.42 7.12 20.63
N ALA A 290 -11.38 7.65 19.41
CA ALA A 290 -12.39 7.39 18.40
C ALA A 290 -11.82 6.45 17.32
N PHE A 291 -12.43 5.27 17.16
CA PHE A 291 -12.06 4.30 16.14
C PHE A 291 -13.14 4.28 15.03
N LEU A 292 -12.84 4.93 13.92
CA LEU A 292 -13.73 5.09 12.77
C LEU A 292 -13.53 3.96 11.77
N VAL A 293 -14.63 3.30 11.42
CA VAL A 293 -14.66 2.19 10.46
C VAL A 293 -15.71 2.41 9.36
N PRO A 294 -15.53 1.83 8.16
CA PRO A 294 -16.41 2.10 7.03
C PRO A 294 -17.80 1.47 7.20
N THR A 295 -17.90 0.30 7.83
CA THR A 295 -19.15 -0.46 7.89
C THR A 295 -19.49 -0.94 9.29
N THR A 296 -20.78 -1.18 9.51
CA THR A 296 -21.30 -1.58 10.81
C THR A 296 -20.89 -2.99 11.21
N ILE A 297 -20.59 -3.85 10.24
CA ILE A 297 -20.08 -5.21 10.49
C ILE A 297 -18.64 -5.13 11.00
N LEU A 298 -17.79 -4.31 10.35
CA LEU A 298 -16.43 -4.09 10.81
C LEU A 298 -16.40 -3.43 12.19
N ALA A 299 -17.33 -2.52 12.47
CA ALA A 299 -17.49 -1.91 13.80
C ALA A 299 -17.74 -2.96 14.88
N GLU A 300 -18.67 -3.88 14.63
CA GLU A 300 -18.99 -4.97 15.55
C GLU A 300 -17.78 -5.91 15.72
N GLN A 301 -17.10 -6.26 14.63
CA GLN A 301 -15.92 -7.10 14.69
C GLN A 301 -14.80 -6.49 15.53
N HIS A 302 -14.48 -5.20 15.33
CA HIS A 302 -13.50 -4.52 16.18
C HIS A 302 -13.99 -4.42 17.62
N TYR A 303 -15.27 -4.13 17.85
CA TYR A 303 -15.84 -4.09 19.19
C TYR A 303 -15.63 -5.40 19.95
N GLN A 304 -15.96 -6.54 19.34
CA GLN A 304 -15.73 -7.85 19.94
C GLN A 304 -14.25 -8.15 20.15
N ASN A 305 -13.39 -7.80 19.19
CA ASN A 305 -11.94 -7.99 19.32
C ASN A 305 -11.34 -7.16 20.46
N PHE A 306 -11.74 -5.89 20.58
CA PHE A 306 -11.30 -5.01 21.66
C PHE A 306 -11.80 -5.51 23.02
N LEU A 307 -13.07 -5.94 23.12
CA LEU A 307 -13.60 -6.52 24.36
C LEU A 307 -12.86 -7.79 24.78
N LYS A 308 -12.55 -8.70 23.83
CA LYS A 308 -11.80 -9.92 24.13
C LYS A 308 -10.38 -9.59 24.59
N ARG A 309 -9.69 -8.68 23.87
CA ARG A 309 -8.28 -8.36 24.12
C ARG A 309 -8.05 -7.56 25.39
N LEU A 310 -8.96 -6.62 25.70
CA LEU A 310 -8.80 -5.67 26.79
C LEU A 310 -9.64 -6.03 28.02
N LYS A 311 -10.14 -7.27 28.10
CA LYS A 311 -11.04 -7.75 29.16
C LYS A 311 -10.47 -7.57 30.57
N ASP A 312 -9.16 -7.76 30.72
CA ASP A 312 -8.48 -7.75 32.02
C ASP A 312 -8.03 -6.33 32.45
N PHE A 313 -8.39 -5.30 31.66
CA PHE A 313 -8.01 -3.91 31.91
C PHE A 313 -9.24 -3.04 32.19
N PRO A 314 -9.11 -2.01 33.03
CA PRO A 314 -10.23 -1.14 33.43
C PRO A 314 -10.54 -0.09 32.34
N ILE A 315 -10.86 -0.54 31.12
CA ILE A 315 -11.14 0.33 29.97
C ILE A 315 -12.59 0.13 29.52
N ASN A 316 -13.35 1.22 29.46
CA ASN A 316 -14.71 1.20 28.98
C ASN A 316 -14.74 1.35 27.46
N ILE A 317 -15.14 0.28 26.78
CA ILE A 317 -15.26 0.22 25.32
C ILE A 317 -16.75 0.26 24.96
N ALA A 318 -17.12 1.12 24.01
CA ALA A 318 -18.48 1.19 23.47
C ALA A 318 -18.47 1.16 21.94
N MET A 319 -19.60 0.77 21.34
CA MET A 319 -19.80 0.82 19.89
C MET A 319 -21.06 1.59 19.51
N ILE A 320 -20.95 2.50 18.55
CA ILE A 320 -22.08 3.20 17.92
C ILE A 320 -22.22 2.82 16.45
N SER A 321 -23.37 2.26 16.08
CA SER A 321 -23.65 1.80 14.72
C SER A 321 -25.16 1.78 14.44
N ARG A 322 -25.56 1.50 13.19
CA ARG A 322 -26.97 1.33 12.81
C ARG A 322 -27.66 0.14 13.47
N PHE A 323 -26.91 -0.78 14.08
CA PHE A 323 -27.45 -1.93 14.80
C PHE A 323 -27.93 -1.54 16.20
N LYS A 324 -27.46 -0.42 16.77
CA LYS A 324 -27.96 0.11 18.04
C LYS A 324 -29.24 0.90 17.86
N THR A 325 -30.20 0.70 18.77
CA THR A 325 -31.46 1.45 18.83
C THR A 325 -31.21 2.92 19.15
N LYS A 326 -32.17 3.80 18.83
CA LYS A 326 -32.05 5.24 19.11
C LYS A 326 -31.83 5.53 20.61
N ALA A 327 -32.46 4.76 21.50
CA ALA A 327 -32.30 4.90 22.94
C ALA A 327 -30.87 4.54 23.40
N GLU A 328 -30.32 3.44 22.91
CA GLU A 328 -28.95 3.03 23.20
C GLU A 328 -27.93 4.03 22.66
N GLN A 329 -28.11 4.51 21.42
CA GLN A 329 -27.24 5.53 20.84
C GLN A 329 -27.23 6.81 21.68
N LYS A 330 -28.40 7.27 22.14
CA LYS A 330 -28.50 8.45 22.99
C LYS A 330 -27.74 8.27 24.30
N LYS A 331 -27.90 7.12 24.96
CA LYS A 331 -27.17 6.78 26.19
C LYS A 331 -25.65 6.79 25.98
N ILE A 332 -25.17 6.16 24.91
CA ILE A 332 -23.74 6.10 24.57
C ILE A 332 -23.17 7.51 24.35
N ILE A 333 -23.90 8.38 23.63
CA ILE A 333 -23.45 9.76 23.37
C ILE A 333 -23.38 10.57 24.68
N GLU A 334 -24.36 10.40 25.58
CA GLU A 334 -24.35 11.06 26.89
C GLU A 334 -23.19 10.58 27.77
N GLU A 335 -22.90 9.28 27.79
CA GLU A 335 -21.78 8.70 28.54
C GLU A 335 -20.42 9.12 27.96
N LEU A 336 -20.31 9.21 26.63
CA LEU A 336 -19.12 9.71 25.94
C LEU A 336 -18.84 11.16 26.30
N ALA A 337 -19.86 12.02 26.30
CA ALA A 337 -19.74 13.43 26.66
C ALA A 337 -19.35 13.62 28.14
N LYS A 338 -19.76 12.70 29.03
CA LYS A 338 -19.36 12.68 30.44
C LYS A 338 -17.94 12.13 30.67
N GLY A 339 -17.33 11.53 29.65
CA GLY A 339 -16.02 10.89 29.73
C GLY A 339 -16.01 9.55 30.44
N LYS A 340 -17.14 8.82 30.43
CA LYS A 340 -17.23 7.46 30.99
C LYS A 340 -16.76 6.37 30.00
N ILE A 341 -16.67 6.71 28.72
CA ILE A 341 -16.24 5.82 27.65
C ILE A 341 -14.84 6.24 27.21
N ASP A 342 -13.90 5.31 27.27
CA ASP A 342 -12.50 5.53 26.94
C ASP A 342 -12.26 5.28 25.45
N ILE A 343 -12.80 4.18 24.92
CA ILE A 343 -12.68 3.82 23.49
C ILE A 343 -14.08 3.70 22.88
N ILE A 344 -14.35 4.49 21.84
CA ILE A 344 -15.59 4.37 21.07
C ILE A 344 -15.30 3.93 19.64
N ILE A 345 -15.96 2.84 19.22
CA ILE A 345 -15.84 2.28 17.88
C ILE A 345 -17.12 2.58 17.11
N GLY A 346 -17.03 3.03 15.86
CA GLY A 346 -18.24 3.32 15.12
C GLY A 346 -18.03 3.74 13.68
N THR A 347 -19.15 3.81 12.97
CA THR A 347 -19.17 4.24 11.58
C THR A 347 -19.22 5.77 11.47
N HIS A 348 -19.60 6.30 10.29
CA HIS A 348 -19.84 7.73 10.06
C HIS A 348 -20.73 8.42 11.11
N ARG A 349 -21.53 7.66 11.88
CA ARG A 349 -22.33 8.17 13.01
C ARG A 349 -21.50 8.86 14.09
N LEU A 350 -20.25 8.45 14.29
CA LEU A 350 -19.31 9.11 15.21
C LEU A 350 -18.94 10.53 14.80
N VAL A 351 -19.08 10.86 13.52
CA VAL A 351 -18.72 12.16 12.96
C VAL A 351 -19.93 13.10 12.95
N SER A 352 -21.09 12.71 13.46
CA SER A 352 -22.27 13.58 13.55
C SER A 352 -22.09 14.73 14.56
N ASP A 353 -22.81 15.84 14.37
CA ASP A 353 -22.63 17.09 15.14
C ASP A 353 -23.06 17.02 16.61
N ASP A 354 -23.89 16.04 16.95
CA ASP A 354 -24.34 15.75 18.31
C ASP A 354 -23.33 14.95 19.14
N VAL A 355 -22.32 14.35 18.51
CA VAL A 355 -21.29 13.58 19.22
C VAL A 355 -20.23 14.54 19.76
N LYS A 356 -20.13 14.62 21.09
CA LYS A 356 -19.15 15.44 21.81
C LYS A 356 -18.27 14.56 22.68
N PHE A 357 -16.97 14.81 22.62
CA PHE A 357 -15.96 14.16 23.46
C PHE A 357 -15.58 15.11 24.61
N LYS A 358 -15.32 14.55 25.79
CA LYS A 358 -14.77 15.28 26.93
C LYS A 358 -13.28 15.59 26.73
N ASN A 359 -12.51 14.60 26.28
CA ASN A 359 -11.05 14.70 26.16
C ASN A 359 -10.52 13.75 25.08
N LEU A 360 -10.85 14.01 23.82
CA LEU A 360 -10.38 13.21 22.68
C LEU A 360 -8.86 13.39 22.48
N GLY A 361 -8.11 12.30 22.50
CA GLY A 361 -6.65 12.32 22.29
C GLY A 361 -6.17 11.59 21.04
N LEU A 362 -6.93 10.61 20.54
CA LEU A 362 -6.53 9.82 19.37
C LEU A 362 -7.74 9.50 18.47
N ILE A 363 -7.54 9.62 17.16
CA ILE A 363 -8.48 9.14 16.15
C ILE A 363 -7.81 8.08 15.29
N ILE A 364 -8.40 6.90 15.24
CA ILE A 364 -8.07 5.87 14.26
C ILE A 364 -9.08 5.95 13.12
N ILE A 365 -8.60 5.94 11.88
CA ILE A 365 -9.46 5.90 10.68
C ILE A 365 -9.07 4.68 9.87
N ASP A 366 -9.92 3.67 9.82
CA ASP A 366 -9.71 2.48 8.97
C ASP A 366 -10.37 2.66 7.60
N GLU A 367 -9.62 2.43 6.53
CA GLU A 367 -10.04 2.58 5.13
C GLU A 367 -10.68 3.95 4.82
N GLU A 368 -9.90 5.04 5.03
CA GLU A 368 -10.29 6.45 4.82
C GLU A 368 -10.99 6.72 3.47
N GLN A 369 -10.69 5.94 2.42
CA GLN A 369 -11.29 6.08 1.10
C GLN A 369 -12.80 5.86 1.08
N LYS A 370 -13.33 5.01 1.96
CA LYS A 370 -14.76 4.67 1.98
C LYS A 370 -15.61 5.76 2.69
N PHE A 371 -14.99 6.80 3.26
CA PHE A 371 -15.70 7.92 3.89
C PHE A 371 -16.00 9.05 2.90
N GLY A 372 -17.22 9.58 2.98
CA GLY A 372 -17.70 10.69 2.15
C GLY A 372 -17.07 12.05 2.49
N VAL A 373 -17.28 13.03 1.61
CA VAL A 373 -16.67 14.37 1.69
C VAL A 373 -17.01 15.11 3.00
N ARG A 374 -18.27 15.07 3.43
CA ARG A 374 -18.73 15.74 4.66
C ARG A 374 -18.03 15.22 5.93
N ALA A 375 -17.79 13.91 6.01
CA ALA A 375 -17.05 13.32 7.13
C ALA A 375 -15.58 13.77 7.11
N LYS A 376 -14.96 13.81 5.92
CA LYS A 376 -13.58 14.27 5.73
C LYS A 376 -13.39 15.73 6.13
N GLU A 377 -14.33 16.62 5.82
CA GLU A 377 -14.25 18.03 6.22
C GLU A 377 -14.29 18.24 7.73
N LYS A 378 -15.15 17.49 8.44
CA LYS A 378 -15.19 17.58 9.89
C LYS A 378 -13.94 16.97 10.54
N LEU A 379 -13.45 15.86 10.00
CA LEU A 379 -12.17 15.27 10.42
C LEU A 379 -11.00 16.23 10.20
N LYS A 380 -10.98 17.02 9.12
CA LYS A 380 -9.94 18.05 8.90
C LYS A 380 -9.84 19.06 10.03
N LYS A 381 -10.97 19.49 10.61
CA LYS A 381 -10.98 20.44 11.72
C LYS A 381 -10.40 19.83 13.00
N ILE A 382 -10.78 18.58 13.29
CA ILE A 382 -10.32 17.86 14.50
C ILE A 382 -8.85 17.43 14.37
N ARG A 383 -8.40 17.12 13.15
CA ARG A 383 -7.03 16.72 12.79
C ARG A 383 -5.95 17.76 13.12
N LEU A 384 -6.32 19.01 13.39
CA LEU A 384 -5.38 20.04 13.78
C LEU A 384 -4.94 19.92 15.25
N LEU A 385 -5.74 19.27 16.10
CA LEU A 385 -5.55 19.26 17.56
C LEU A 385 -5.29 17.87 18.15
N VAL A 386 -5.60 16.82 17.39
CA VAL A 386 -5.65 15.44 17.88
C VAL A 386 -4.75 14.55 17.04
N ASP A 387 -4.12 13.55 17.67
CA ASP A 387 -3.34 12.53 16.99
C ASP A 387 -4.21 11.70 16.06
N ILE A 388 -3.74 11.49 14.83
CA ILE A 388 -4.46 10.69 13.83
C ILE A 388 -3.56 9.56 13.31
N LEU A 389 -4.11 8.34 13.37
CA LEU A 389 -3.56 7.17 12.70
C LEU A 389 -4.58 6.66 11.68
N THR A 390 -4.20 6.68 10.41
CA THR A 390 -5.03 6.15 9.31
C THR A 390 -4.53 4.77 8.92
N LEU A 391 -5.41 3.79 8.79
CA LEU A 391 -5.10 2.43 8.35
C LEU A 391 -5.64 2.23 6.92
N THR A 392 -4.88 1.56 6.06
CA THR A 392 -5.37 1.20 4.73
C THR A 392 -4.71 -0.05 4.17
N ALA A 393 -5.46 -0.86 3.41
CA ALA A 393 -4.92 -1.99 2.65
C ALA A 393 -4.21 -1.55 1.37
N THR A 394 -4.77 -0.56 0.68
CA THR A 394 -4.22 -0.01 -0.56
C THR A 394 -4.12 1.51 -0.40
N PRO A 395 -2.90 2.08 -0.30
CA PRO A 395 -2.78 3.52 -0.12
C PRO A 395 -3.42 4.23 -1.31
N ILE A 396 -4.40 5.09 -1.00
CA ILE A 396 -5.04 5.95 -2.00
C ILE A 396 -3.94 6.72 -2.73
N PRO A 397 -3.95 6.79 -4.07
CA PRO A 397 -2.89 7.46 -4.83
C PRO A 397 -2.58 8.87 -4.35
N ARG A 398 -3.61 9.64 -3.96
CA ARG A 398 -3.46 10.98 -3.36
C ARG A 398 -2.80 10.97 -1.98
N THR A 399 -3.12 9.98 -1.14
CA THR A 399 -2.56 9.87 0.21
C THR A 399 -1.11 9.38 0.16
N LEU A 400 -0.82 8.45 -0.75
CA LEU A 400 0.54 8.03 -1.10
C LEU A 400 1.35 9.22 -1.59
N TYR A 401 0.78 10.01 -2.50
CA TYR A 401 1.37 11.24 -2.99
C TYR A 401 1.65 12.27 -1.89
N MET A 402 0.68 12.55 -1.00
CA MET A 402 0.88 13.47 0.14
C MET A 402 1.95 12.97 1.11
N SER A 403 2.06 11.66 1.29
CA SER A 403 3.10 11.10 2.15
C SER A 403 4.47 11.11 1.50
N LEU A 404 4.57 10.81 0.20
CA LEU A 404 5.80 10.99 -0.56
C LEU A 404 6.30 12.45 -0.51
N MET A 405 5.44 13.41 -0.17
CA MET A 405 5.80 14.82 0.01
C MET A 405 6.21 15.20 1.43
N GLY A 406 6.24 14.22 2.35
CA GLY A 406 6.49 14.44 3.76
C GLY A 406 5.40 15.25 4.46
N ALA A 407 4.20 15.32 3.86
CA ALA A 407 3.02 15.96 4.48
C ALA A 407 2.30 15.02 5.47
N LYS A 408 2.48 13.71 5.29
CA LYS A 408 1.93 12.64 6.13
C LYS A 408 3.00 11.57 6.29
N ASP A 409 3.29 11.12 7.50
CA ASP A 409 4.28 10.06 7.69
C ASP A 409 3.66 8.72 7.28
N ILE A 410 4.34 7.96 6.40
CA ILE A 410 3.93 6.60 6.05
C ILE A 410 4.76 5.59 6.83
N SER A 411 4.07 4.59 7.34
CA SER A 411 4.65 3.32 7.76
C SER A 411 4.07 2.22 6.89
N VAL A 412 4.90 1.36 6.30
CA VAL A 412 4.47 0.23 5.49
C VAL A 412 4.78 -1.07 6.22
N ILE A 413 3.84 -2.01 6.23
CA ILE A 413 4.02 -3.38 6.68
C ILE A 413 3.95 -4.28 5.44
N ASN A 414 5.11 -4.70 4.96
CA ASN A 414 5.30 -5.54 3.78
C ASN A 414 5.58 -7.00 4.14
N THR A 415 6.09 -7.26 5.34
CA THR A 415 6.41 -8.61 5.79
C THR A 415 5.13 -9.33 6.23
N PRO A 416 4.72 -10.42 5.56
CA PRO A 416 3.57 -11.21 5.98
C PRO A 416 3.86 -11.97 7.29
N PRO A 417 2.83 -12.26 8.11
CA PRO A 417 2.98 -13.13 9.29
C PRO A 417 3.44 -14.55 8.92
N GLN A 418 4.16 -15.23 9.83
CA GLN A 418 4.95 -16.44 9.58
C GLN A 418 4.24 -17.69 9.01
N ASN A 419 2.94 -17.69 8.75
CA ASN A 419 2.21 -18.85 8.21
C ASN A 419 1.30 -18.53 7.03
N ARG A 420 1.48 -17.38 6.39
CA ARG A 420 0.60 -16.97 5.30
C ARG A 420 0.98 -17.63 3.98
N ILE A 421 0.06 -18.43 3.45
CA ILE A 421 0.19 -19.07 2.15
C ILE A 421 -0.36 -18.12 1.08
N PRO A 422 0.34 -17.90 -0.05
CA PRO A 422 -0.20 -17.13 -1.17
C PRO A 422 -1.54 -17.68 -1.67
N ILE A 423 -2.44 -16.77 -2.07
CA ILE A 423 -3.76 -17.12 -2.56
C ILE A 423 -3.64 -17.48 -4.04
N GLU A 424 -4.03 -18.69 -4.41
CA GLU A 424 -4.02 -19.11 -5.81
C GLU A 424 -5.13 -18.37 -6.56
N THR A 425 -4.71 -17.44 -7.41
CA THR A 425 -5.60 -16.56 -8.18
C THR A 425 -5.74 -17.10 -9.60
N LYS A 426 -6.98 -17.19 -10.09
CA LYS A 426 -7.29 -17.62 -11.46
C LYS A 426 -8.32 -16.71 -12.10
N VAL A 427 -8.05 -16.25 -13.30
CA VAL A 427 -9.00 -15.52 -14.14
C VAL A 427 -9.56 -16.47 -15.18
N GLU A 428 -10.87 -16.74 -15.11
CA GLU A 428 -11.51 -17.78 -15.91
C GLU A 428 -12.84 -17.30 -16.50
N THR A 429 -13.31 -17.96 -17.55
CA THR A 429 -14.67 -17.72 -18.05
C THR A 429 -15.71 -18.39 -17.17
N PHE A 430 -16.90 -17.79 -17.07
CA PHE A 430 -18.01 -18.32 -16.28
C PHE A 430 -18.38 -19.73 -16.78
N SER A 431 -18.12 -20.73 -15.92
CA SER A 431 -18.42 -22.13 -16.17
C SER A 431 -19.06 -22.76 -14.94
N LYS A 432 -20.21 -23.41 -15.14
CA LYS A 432 -20.93 -24.11 -14.06
C LYS A 432 -20.10 -25.26 -13.48
N ASP A 433 -19.33 -25.95 -14.31
CA ASP A 433 -18.49 -27.07 -13.88
C ASP A 433 -17.32 -26.60 -13.02
N LEU A 434 -16.70 -25.47 -13.39
CA LEU A 434 -15.65 -24.84 -12.60
C LEU A 434 -16.18 -24.44 -11.22
N ILE A 435 -17.31 -23.74 -11.17
CA ILE A 435 -17.95 -23.32 -9.91
C ILE A 435 -18.28 -24.55 -9.06
N LYS A 436 -18.93 -25.57 -9.63
CA LYS A 436 -19.26 -26.82 -8.93
C LYS A 436 -18.01 -27.47 -8.32
N SER A 437 -16.92 -27.57 -9.09
CA SER A 437 -15.66 -28.16 -8.61
C SER A 437 -15.02 -27.34 -7.49
N ALA A 438 -15.07 -26.00 -7.56
CA ALA A 438 -14.53 -25.11 -6.54
C ALA A 438 -15.34 -25.19 -5.24
N LEU A 439 -16.66 -25.20 -5.33
CA LEU A 439 -17.56 -25.37 -4.18
C LEU A 439 -17.36 -26.73 -3.51
N ALA A 440 -17.39 -27.81 -4.29
CA ALA A 440 -17.20 -29.17 -3.77
C ALA A 440 -15.85 -29.33 -3.04
N ARG A 441 -14.78 -28.74 -3.58
CA ARG A 441 -13.45 -28.76 -2.96
C ARG A 441 -13.43 -28.09 -1.59
N GLU A 442 -14.05 -26.92 -1.45
CA GLU A 442 -14.04 -26.19 -0.17
C GLU A 442 -14.95 -26.85 0.87
N ILE A 443 -16.12 -27.33 0.45
CA ILE A 443 -17.07 -28.05 1.32
C ILE A 443 -16.44 -29.35 1.85
N ALA A 444 -15.75 -30.11 1.00
CA ALA A 444 -15.03 -31.33 1.41
C ALA A 444 -13.96 -31.05 2.49
N ARG A 445 -13.40 -29.84 2.51
CA ARG A 445 -12.42 -29.39 3.51
C ARG A 445 -13.06 -28.78 4.76
N LYS A 446 -14.41 -28.81 4.86
CA LYS A 446 -15.21 -28.13 5.90
C LYS A 446 -14.92 -26.62 5.98
N GLY A 447 -14.57 -26.01 4.85
CA GLY A 447 -14.36 -24.57 4.74
C GLY A 447 -15.65 -23.83 4.37
N GLN A 448 -15.52 -22.52 4.23
CA GLN A 448 -16.60 -21.64 3.79
C GLN A 448 -16.23 -20.93 2.48
N VAL A 449 -17.24 -20.60 1.68
CA VAL A 449 -17.07 -19.94 0.39
C VAL A 449 -17.76 -18.59 0.36
N PHE A 450 -17.06 -17.59 -0.16
CA PHE A 450 -17.67 -16.34 -0.58
C PHE A 450 -17.98 -16.38 -2.07
N PHE A 451 -19.24 -16.13 -2.44
CA PHE A 451 -19.65 -15.93 -3.82
C PHE A 451 -20.09 -14.48 -4.01
N ILE A 452 -19.29 -13.68 -4.71
CA ILE A 452 -19.55 -12.26 -4.90
C ILE A 452 -20.33 -12.04 -6.18
N HIS A 453 -21.49 -11.40 -6.07
CA HIS A 453 -22.31 -10.96 -7.19
C HIS A 453 -22.80 -9.53 -6.94
N ASN A 454 -22.25 -8.56 -7.69
CA ASN A 454 -22.49 -7.14 -7.45
C ASN A 454 -23.78 -6.62 -8.10
N ARG A 455 -24.89 -7.33 -7.89
CA ARG A 455 -26.24 -6.92 -8.32
C ARG A 455 -27.26 -7.49 -7.35
N VAL A 456 -28.18 -6.64 -6.89
CA VAL A 456 -29.17 -6.99 -5.85
C VAL A 456 -30.41 -7.64 -6.46
N GLU A 457 -30.77 -7.23 -7.69
CA GLU A 457 -32.01 -7.64 -8.36
C GLU A 457 -32.11 -9.16 -8.58
N ASP A 458 -30.99 -9.80 -8.96
CA ASP A 458 -30.87 -11.22 -9.32
C ASP A 458 -30.04 -12.03 -8.30
N ILE A 459 -29.73 -11.45 -7.14
CA ILE A 459 -28.90 -12.14 -6.13
C ILE A 459 -29.55 -13.43 -5.60
N GLU A 460 -30.89 -13.44 -5.52
CA GLU A 460 -31.64 -14.60 -5.05
C GLU A 460 -31.63 -15.73 -6.10
N GLU A 461 -31.71 -15.38 -7.39
CA GLU A 461 -31.57 -16.33 -8.50
C GLU A 461 -30.18 -16.96 -8.49
N ILE A 462 -29.13 -16.15 -8.34
CA ILE A 462 -27.75 -16.64 -8.21
C ILE A 462 -27.58 -17.51 -6.97
N LYS A 463 -28.21 -17.16 -5.84
CA LYS A 463 -28.18 -18.01 -4.64
C LYS A 463 -28.84 -19.37 -4.88
N ASN A 464 -29.94 -19.42 -5.62
CA ASN A 464 -30.58 -20.69 -5.97
C ASN A 464 -29.72 -21.50 -6.95
N LEU A 465 -29.08 -20.85 -7.93
CA LEU A 465 -28.11 -21.50 -8.82
C LEU A 465 -26.94 -22.10 -8.04
N VAL A 466 -26.32 -21.33 -7.14
CA VAL A 466 -25.20 -21.79 -6.30
C VAL A 466 -25.63 -22.93 -5.38
N LYS A 467 -26.83 -22.86 -4.80
CA LYS A 467 -27.39 -23.95 -3.99
C LYS A 467 -27.53 -25.24 -4.80
N ASN A 468 -28.08 -25.16 -6.01
CA ASN A 468 -28.22 -26.32 -6.89
C ASN A 468 -26.87 -26.92 -7.30
N LEU A 469 -25.83 -26.09 -7.48
CA LEU A 469 -24.48 -26.55 -7.80
C LEU A 469 -23.74 -27.16 -6.60
N ALA A 470 -23.98 -26.65 -5.40
CA ALA A 470 -23.33 -27.12 -4.16
C ALA A 470 -23.95 -28.42 -3.61
N GLY A 471 -25.22 -28.68 -3.90
CA GLY A 471 -25.98 -29.84 -3.41
C GLY A 471 -26.82 -29.52 -2.17
N ASP A 472 -27.85 -30.36 -1.92
CA ASP A 472 -28.92 -30.07 -0.96
C ASP A 472 -28.48 -30.02 0.51
N SER A 473 -27.38 -30.70 0.85
CA SER A 473 -26.80 -30.70 2.20
C SER A 473 -26.04 -29.41 2.56
N THR A 474 -25.82 -28.52 1.59
CA THR A 474 -25.04 -27.29 1.79
C THR A 474 -25.92 -26.11 2.17
N LEU A 475 -25.60 -25.46 3.27
CA LEU A 475 -26.31 -24.26 3.71
C LEU A 475 -25.81 -23.03 2.96
N VAL A 476 -26.63 -22.54 2.04
CA VAL A 476 -26.38 -21.35 1.22
C VAL A 476 -27.35 -20.24 1.61
N ASN A 477 -26.82 -19.05 1.87
CA ASN A 477 -27.62 -17.86 2.15
C ASN A 477 -27.07 -16.65 1.40
N PHE A 478 -27.83 -15.56 1.34
CA PHE A 478 -27.40 -14.32 0.71
C PHE A 478 -27.35 -13.12 1.67
N ALA A 479 -26.48 -12.16 1.36
CA ALA A 479 -26.36 -10.91 2.10
C ALA A 479 -26.13 -9.71 1.14
N HIS A 480 -27.02 -8.71 1.19
CA HIS A 480 -26.88 -7.47 0.44
C HIS A 480 -27.18 -6.22 1.30
N GLY A 481 -26.77 -5.04 0.82
CA GLY A 481 -26.66 -3.83 1.66
C GLY A 481 -28.00 -3.17 1.98
N GLN A 482 -29.01 -3.49 1.17
CA GLN A 482 -30.38 -3.00 1.29
C GLN A 482 -31.22 -3.85 2.26
N MET A 483 -30.68 -4.96 2.78
CA MET A 483 -31.38 -5.79 3.77
C MET A 483 -31.62 -5.02 5.07
N PRO A 484 -32.71 -5.33 5.80
CA PRO A 484 -32.93 -4.83 7.14
C PRO A 484 -31.73 -5.16 8.04
N ALA A 485 -31.30 -4.18 8.84
CA ALA A 485 -30.04 -4.25 9.59
C ALA A 485 -29.94 -5.49 10.51
N LYS A 486 -31.03 -5.82 11.23
CA LYS A 486 -31.12 -7.01 12.08
C LYS A 486 -31.02 -8.33 11.31
N LEU A 487 -31.59 -8.39 10.10
CA LEU A 487 -31.54 -9.59 9.26
C LEU A 487 -30.13 -9.82 8.73
N LEU A 488 -29.50 -8.76 8.21
CA LEU A 488 -28.12 -8.80 7.74
C LEU A 488 -27.17 -9.24 8.85
N GLU A 489 -27.31 -8.67 10.06
CA GLU A 489 -26.55 -9.05 11.24
C GLU A 489 -26.70 -10.53 11.57
N LYS A 490 -27.94 -11.04 11.60
CA LYS A 490 -28.23 -12.46 11.87
C LYS A 490 -27.57 -13.39 10.85
N VAL A 491 -27.65 -13.05 9.56
CA VAL A 491 -27.03 -13.85 8.47
C VAL A 491 -25.52 -13.83 8.60
N MET A 492 -24.92 -12.66 8.80
CA MET A 492 -23.47 -12.51 8.95
C MET A 492 -22.94 -13.24 10.18
N LEU A 493 -23.61 -13.15 11.34
CA LEU A 493 -23.25 -13.90 12.54
C LEU A 493 -23.38 -15.41 12.33
N SER A 494 -24.39 -15.85 11.58
CA SER A 494 -24.56 -17.27 11.24
C SER A 494 -23.43 -17.76 10.33
N PHE A 495 -22.97 -16.94 9.39
CA PHE A 495 -21.81 -17.24 8.56
C PHE A 495 -20.51 -17.25 9.38
N LEU A 496 -20.25 -16.24 10.20
CA LEU A 496 -19.07 -16.18 11.07
C LEU A 496 -18.95 -17.38 12.01
N ASN A 497 -20.08 -17.86 12.54
CA ASN A 497 -20.14 -19.04 13.42
C ASN A 497 -20.11 -20.38 12.66
N GLY A 498 -19.89 -20.39 11.35
CA GLY A 498 -19.81 -21.61 10.55
C GLY A 498 -21.13 -22.33 10.29
N LYS A 499 -22.29 -21.73 10.63
CA LYS A 499 -23.61 -22.31 10.36
C LYS A 499 -24.03 -22.22 8.89
N ILE A 500 -23.44 -21.30 8.13
CA ILE A 500 -23.68 -21.14 6.69
C ILE A 500 -22.37 -21.47 5.97
N ASN A 501 -22.40 -22.38 5.01
CA ASN A 501 -21.20 -22.81 4.28
C ASN A 501 -20.85 -21.83 3.15
N ILE A 502 -21.87 -21.34 2.43
CA ILE A 502 -21.68 -20.44 1.28
C ILE A 502 -22.48 -19.16 1.50
N LEU A 503 -21.81 -18.02 1.41
CA LEU A 503 -22.44 -16.71 1.43
C LEU A 503 -22.40 -16.06 0.03
N VAL A 504 -23.57 -15.91 -0.57
CA VAL A 504 -23.76 -15.15 -1.80
C VAL A 504 -23.98 -13.68 -1.44
N SER A 505 -23.14 -12.77 -1.91
CA SER A 505 -23.24 -11.38 -1.43
C SER A 505 -22.76 -10.37 -2.45
N THR A 506 -23.17 -9.12 -2.24
CA THR A 506 -22.60 -7.99 -2.95
C THR A 506 -21.28 -7.56 -2.33
N ASN A 507 -20.77 -6.38 -2.69
CA ASN A 507 -19.49 -5.83 -2.23
C ASN A 507 -19.43 -5.50 -0.73
N ILE A 508 -20.37 -5.96 0.10
CA ILE A 508 -20.37 -5.70 1.55
C ILE A 508 -19.15 -6.30 2.23
N ILE A 509 -18.67 -7.45 1.74
CA ILE A 509 -17.48 -8.12 2.30
C ILE A 509 -16.19 -7.36 1.96
N GLU A 510 -16.20 -6.48 0.96
CA GLU A 510 -15.08 -5.62 0.63
C GLU A 510 -14.61 -4.81 1.85
N SER A 511 -15.51 -4.54 2.80
CA SER A 511 -15.32 -3.62 3.92
C SER A 511 -14.82 -4.21 5.24
N GLY A 512 -13.97 -5.24 5.23
CA GLY A 512 -13.17 -5.56 6.43
C GLY A 512 -13.43 -6.90 7.09
N ILE A 513 -14.45 -7.64 6.67
CA ILE A 513 -14.95 -8.79 7.44
C ILE A 513 -13.90 -9.90 7.51
N ASP A 514 -13.56 -10.28 8.73
CA ASP A 514 -12.70 -11.43 8.99
C ASP A 514 -13.51 -12.71 9.14
N VAL A 515 -13.39 -13.59 8.15
CA VAL A 515 -13.95 -14.94 8.22
C VAL A 515 -12.79 -15.92 8.11
N PRO A 516 -12.26 -16.40 9.25
CA PRO A 516 -11.05 -17.22 9.25
C PRO A 516 -11.22 -18.50 8.41
N ASN A 517 -12.40 -19.13 8.46
CA ASN A 517 -12.68 -20.39 7.77
C ASN A 517 -13.01 -20.23 6.27
N ALA A 518 -13.06 -18.99 5.75
CA ALA A 518 -13.31 -18.75 4.34
C ALA A 518 -11.99 -18.80 3.55
N ASN A 519 -11.75 -19.89 2.81
CA ASN A 519 -10.54 -20.06 2.00
C ASN A 519 -10.80 -19.99 0.50
N THR A 520 -12.05 -19.99 0.05
CA THR A 520 -12.38 -19.86 -1.37
C THR A 520 -13.28 -18.65 -1.60
N ILE A 521 -12.88 -17.79 -2.54
CA ILE A 521 -13.70 -16.68 -3.05
C ILE A 521 -13.92 -16.85 -4.54
N ILE A 522 -15.17 -16.66 -4.97
CA ILE A 522 -15.59 -16.68 -6.36
C ILE A 522 -16.24 -15.33 -6.65
N ILE A 523 -15.69 -14.58 -7.59
CA ILE A 523 -16.19 -13.25 -7.96
C ILE A 523 -16.84 -13.37 -9.33
N ASN A 524 -18.16 -13.25 -9.38
CA ASN A 524 -18.92 -13.24 -10.61
C ASN A 524 -18.84 -11.86 -11.27
N ASN A 525 -18.76 -11.84 -12.61
CA ASN A 525 -18.59 -10.61 -13.41
C ASN A 525 -17.43 -9.73 -12.92
N ALA A 526 -16.26 -10.33 -12.76
CA ALA A 526 -15.06 -9.65 -12.25
C ALA A 526 -14.63 -8.45 -13.12
N ASP A 527 -15.03 -8.42 -14.40
CA ASP A 527 -14.81 -7.32 -15.34
C ASP A 527 -15.42 -5.98 -14.87
N THR A 528 -16.47 -6.04 -14.04
CA THR A 528 -17.19 -4.85 -13.56
C THR A 528 -16.56 -4.17 -12.35
N PHE A 529 -15.55 -4.78 -11.74
CA PHE A 529 -14.93 -4.30 -10.50
C PHE A 529 -13.68 -3.48 -10.76
N GLY A 530 -13.35 -2.54 -9.86
CA GLY A 530 -12.05 -1.87 -9.84
C GLY A 530 -10.92 -2.78 -9.38
N LEU A 531 -9.67 -2.51 -9.80
CA LEU A 531 -8.52 -3.32 -9.41
C LEU A 531 -8.29 -3.31 -7.89
N SER A 532 -8.39 -2.13 -7.26
CA SER A 532 -8.39 -2.01 -5.80
C SER A 532 -9.46 -2.88 -5.10
N ASP A 533 -10.67 -2.94 -5.66
CA ASP A 533 -11.79 -3.68 -5.07
C ASP A 533 -11.55 -5.19 -5.20
N LEU A 534 -11.08 -5.64 -6.38
CA LEU A 534 -10.68 -7.04 -6.62
C LEU A 534 -9.57 -7.48 -5.67
N HIS A 535 -8.57 -6.63 -5.45
CA HIS A 535 -7.50 -6.90 -4.51
C HIS A 535 -8.00 -6.99 -3.06
N GLN A 536 -8.88 -6.07 -2.65
CA GLN A 536 -9.48 -6.11 -1.32
C GLN A 536 -10.32 -7.36 -1.11
N LEU A 537 -11.14 -7.76 -2.09
CA LEU A 537 -11.93 -8.99 -2.06
C LEU A 537 -11.03 -10.24 -2.01
N ARG A 538 -9.98 -10.29 -2.83
CA ARG A 538 -8.96 -11.36 -2.79
C ARG A 538 -8.40 -11.51 -1.40
N GLY A 539 -8.01 -10.41 -0.77
CA GLY A 539 -7.42 -10.40 0.58
C GLY A 539 -8.37 -10.84 1.70
N ARG A 540 -9.66 -11.12 1.43
CA ARG A 540 -10.62 -11.60 2.43
C ARG A 540 -10.51 -13.09 2.72
N VAL A 541 -9.87 -13.86 1.84
CA VAL A 541 -9.63 -15.30 2.03
C VAL A 541 -8.14 -15.58 2.31
N GLY A 542 -7.86 -16.75 2.90
CA GLY A 542 -6.46 -17.21 3.08
C GLY A 542 -5.77 -16.69 4.34
N ARG A 543 -6.47 -16.77 5.48
CA ARG A 543 -5.96 -16.34 6.79
C ARG A 543 -5.28 -17.44 7.61
N PHE A 544 -5.37 -18.70 7.19
CA PHE A 544 -4.78 -19.85 7.89
C PHE A 544 -3.67 -20.54 7.08
N ASN A 545 -3.05 -21.52 7.71
CA ASN A 545 -2.15 -22.53 7.14
C ASN A 545 -2.79 -23.44 6.06
N ARG A 546 -3.91 -23.02 5.46
CA ARG A 546 -4.58 -23.71 4.35
C ARG A 546 -4.50 -22.86 3.09
N LYS A 547 -4.22 -23.52 1.97
CA LYS A 547 -4.17 -22.87 0.66
C LYS A 547 -5.56 -22.34 0.29
N ALA A 548 -5.62 -21.05 -0.01
CA ALA A 548 -6.83 -20.35 -0.44
C ALA A 548 -6.87 -20.18 -1.97
N TYR A 549 -8.08 -20.05 -2.51
CA TYR A 549 -8.34 -19.89 -3.94
C TYR A 549 -9.20 -18.66 -4.20
N ALA A 550 -8.83 -17.88 -5.21
CA ALA A 550 -9.60 -16.76 -5.71
C ALA A 550 -9.90 -16.95 -7.20
N TYR A 551 -11.19 -17.10 -7.53
CA TYR A 551 -11.69 -17.26 -8.89
C TYR A 551 -12.35 -15.96 -9.37
N PHE A 552 -11.78 -15.35 -10.40
CA PHE A 552 -12.33 -14.16 -11.04
C PHE A 552 -13.02 -14.58 -12.34
N LEU A 553 -14.36 -14.59 -12.32
CA LEU A 553 -15.16 -15.10 -13.42
C LEU A 553 -15.55 -13.98 -14.39
N ILE A 554 -15.30 -14.23 -15.67
CA ILE A 554 -15.65 -13.36 -16.79
C ILE A 554 -16.91 -13.89 -17.49
N PRO A 555 -17.88 -13.03 -17.87
CA PRO A 555 -19.04 -13.45 -18.66
C PRO A 555 -18.64 -14.04 -20.03
N LYS A 556 -19.19 -15.20 -20.39
CA LYS A 556 -18.85 -15.95 -21.62
C LYS A 556 -19.22 -15.22 -22.92
N ASN A 557 -20.29 -14.41 -22.91
CA ASN A 557 -20.90 -13.84 -24.11
C ASN A 557 -20.71 -12.31 -24.23
N LYS A 558 -19.78 -11.72 -23.48
CA LYS A 558 -19.60 -10.27 -23.47
C LYS A 558 -18.14 -9.92 -23.78
N PRO A 559 -17.87 -9.02 -24.76
CA PRO A 559 -16.52 -8.54 -24.99
C PRO A 559 -16.05 -7.74 -23.76
N ILE A 560 -14.85 -8.06 -23.28
CA ILE A 560 -14.20 -7.36 -22.17
C ILE A 560 -13.52 -6.11 -22.72
N ASN A 561 -13.69 -4.97 -22.05
CA ASN A 561 -12.93 -3.77 -22.37
C ASN A 561 -11.41 -3.99 -22.14
N GLN A 562 -10.54 -3.35 -22.92
CA GLN A 562 -9.09 -3.43 -22.74
C GLN A 562 -8.65 -3.07 -21.31
N ASP A 563 -9.27 -2.06 -20.70
CA ASP A 563 -8.97 -1.68 -19.30
C ASP A 563 -9.37 -2.77 -18.30
N ALA A 564 -10.49 -3.45 -18.53
CA ALA A 564 -10.92 -4.55 -17.68
C ALA A 564 -9.99 -5.77 -17.83
N ARG A 565 -9.51 -6.03 -19.05
CA ARG A 565 -8.53 -7.08 -19.31
C ARG A 565 -7.19 -6.80 -18.60
N LYS A 566 -6.63 -5.59 -18.75
CA LYS A 566 -5.40 -5.19 -18.06
C LYS A 566 -5.51 -5.32 -16.54
N ARG A 567 -6.64 -4.90 -15.95
CA ARG A 567 -6.89 -5.06 -14.49
C ARG A 567 -6.89 -6.53 -14.07
N LEU A 568 -7.50 -7.42 -14.85
CA LEU A 568 -7.56 -8.85 -14.54
C LEU A 568 -6.21 -9.54 -14.79
N GLU A 569 -5.44 -9.13 -15.79
CA GLU A 569 -4.06 -9.63 -15.97
C GLU A 569 -3.18 -9.18 -14.79
N ALA A 570 -3.29 -7.91 -14.37
CA ALA A 570 -2.56 -7.39 -13.22
C ALA A 570 -2.90 -8.10 -11.89
N ILE A 571 -4.17 -8.47 -11.63
CA ILE A 571 -4.52 -9.16 -10.37
C ILE A 571 -3.96 -10.59 -10.31
N GLU A 572 -3.76 -11.22 -11.47
CA GLU A 572 -3.18 -12.56 -11.62
C GLU A 572 -1.64 -12.52 -11.51
N GLU A 573 -1.00 -11.57 -12.19
CA GLU A 573 0.45 -11.35 -12.14
C GLU A 573 0.91 -10.93 -10.73
N TYR A 574 0.22 -9.99 -10.09
CA TYR A 574 0.53 -9.51 -8.74
C TYR A 574 -0.15 -10.36 -7.65
N SER A 575 -0.08 -11.69 -7.78
CA SER A 575 -0.68 -12.65 -6.83
C SER A 575 0.13 -12.91 -5.55
N GLU A 576 1.36 -12.42 -5.48
CA GLU A 576 2.24 -12.58 -4.31
C GLU A 576 1.91 -11.66 -3.12
N LEU A 577 2.35 -12.05 -1.93
CA LEU A 577 2.20 -11.32 -0.68
C LEU A 577 3.03 -10.03 -0.70
N GLY A 578 2.42 -8.86 -0.41
CA GLY A 578 3.09 -7.55 -0.49
C GLY A 578 2.78 -6.77 -1.77
N ALA A 579 1.92 -7.32 -2.63
CA ALA A 579 1.52 -6.70 -3.90
C ALA A 579 0.64 -5.44 -3.74
N GLY A 580 0.05 -5.18 -2.57
CA GLY A 580 -0.93 -4.09 -2.40
C GLY A 580 -0.42 -2.69 -2.77
N PHE A 581 0.88 -2.42 -2.56
CA PHE A 581 1.51 -1.17 -2.99
C PHE A 581 1.63 -1.09 -4.52
N LYS A 582 2.08 -2.17 -5.16
CA LYS A 582 2.21 -2.26 -6.63
C LYS A 582 0.84 -2.17 -7.32
N ILE A 583 -0.16 -2.83 -6.74
CA ILE A 583 -1.54 -2.77 -7.20
C ILE A 583 -2.13 -1.37 -7.07
N ALA A 584 -1.78 -0.62 -6.01
CA ALA A 584 -2.20 0.77 -5.87
C ALA A 584 -1.54 1.69 -6.92
N MET A 585 -0.31 1.39 -7.35
CA MET A 585 0.33 2.06 -8.49
C MET A 585 -0.39 1.72 -9.79
N GLU A 586 -0.62 0.44 -10.06
CA GLU A 586 -1.32 -0.01 -11.27
C GLU A 586 -2.76 0.54 -11.35
N ASP A 587 -3.49 0.57 -10.22
CA ASP A 587 -4.84 1.16 -10.15
C ASP A 587 -4.82 2.68 -10.38
N LEU A 588 -3.74 3.36 -10.00
CA LEU A 588 -3.51 4.76 -10.33
C LEU A 588 -3.24 4.95 -11.83
N GLU A 589 -2.46 4.06 -12.46
CA GLU A 589 -2.20 4.11 -13.91
C GLU A 589 -3.50 3.90 -14.69
N ILE A 590 -4.29 2.90 -14.30
CA ILE A 590 -5.50 2.48 -15.01
C ILE A 590 -6.66 3.46 -14.83
N ARG A 591 -6.89 4.00 -13.62
CA ARG A 591 -8.00 4.94 -13.37
C ARG A 591 -7.71 6.37 -13.81
N GLY A 592 -6.43 6.72 -13.94
CA GLY A 592 -5.97 8.06 -14.25
C GLY A 592 -6.00 9.03 -13.06
N ALA A 593 -4.97 9.89 -12.96
CA ALA A 593 -4.80 10.84 -11.85
C ALA A 593 -5.81 12.02 -11.83
N GLY A 594 -6.63 12.17 -12.88
CA GLY A 594 -7.46 13.36 -13.15
C GLY A 594 -8.52 13.66 -12.10
N ASN A 595 -9.19 12.63 -11.57
CA ASN A 595 -10.25 12.82 -10.56
C ASN A 595 -9.72 13.04 -9.13
N LEU A 596 -8.45 12.73 -8.86
CA LEU A 596 -7.90 12.69 -7.49
C LEU A 596 -7.11 13.94 -7.11
N LEU A 597 -6.40 14.55 -8.06
CA LEU A 597 -5.43 15.63 -7.80
C LEU A 597 -5.90 17.02 -8.26
N GLY A 598 -7.11 17.12 -8.82
CA GLY A 598 -7.61 18.37 -9.39
C GLY A 598 -7.00 18.63 -10.78
N ILE A 599 -7.77 19.31 -11.62
CA ILE A 599 -7.52 19.43 -13.06
C ILE A 599 -6.14 20.04 -13.36
N GLU A 600 -5.72 21.07 -12.61
CA GLU A 600 -4.42 21.72 -12.79
C GLU A 600 -3.23 20.81 -12.46
N GLN A 601 -3.32 19.99 -11.39
CA GLN A 601 -2.23 19.10 -10.98
C GLN A 601 -2.07 17.92 -11.94
N HIS A 602 -3.19 17.42 -12.47
CA HIS A 602 -3.18 16.38 -13.49
C HIS A 602 -2.45 16.82 -14.76
N GLY A 603 -2.65 18.08 -15.18
CA GLY A 603 -1.93 18.65 -16.33
C GLY A 603 -0.41 18.69 -16.13
N TYR A 604 0.08 18.99 -14.92
CA TYR A 604 1.51 18.96 -14.64
C TYR A 604 2.10 17.55 -14.67
N ILE A 605 1.40 16.58 -14.08
CA ILE A 605 1.83 15.17 -14.07
C ILE A 605 1.94 14.63 -15.50
N MET A 606 0.97 14.90 -16.36
CA MET A 606 1.01 14.50 -17.77
C MET A 606 2.16 15.19 -18.53
N ALA A 607 2.50 16.43 -18.15
CA ALA A 607 3.54 17.18 -18.83
C ALA A 607 4.96 16.69 -18.51
N VAL A 608 5.23 16.32 -17.25
CA VAL A 608 6.59 15.98 -16.77
C VAL A 608 6.79 14.53 -16.33
N GLY A 609 5.71 13.76 -16.15
CA GLY A 609 5.73 12.43 -15.55
C GLY A 609 5.64 12.45 -14.02
N PHE A 610 5.06 11.38 -13.45
CA PHE A 610 4.71 11.31 -12.02
C PHE A 610 5.89 11.37 -11.05
N ASP A 611 6.96 10.61 -11.29
CA ASP A 611 8.12 10.59 -10.39
C ASP A 611 8.87 11.94 -10.42
N LEU A 612 9.14 12.49 -11.61
CA LEU A 612 9.74 13.82 -11.73
C LEU A 612 8.89 14.91 -11.08
N TYR A 613 7.56 14.84 -11.23
CA TYR A 613 6.62 15.73 -10.55
C TYR A 613 6.78 15.68 -9.02
N CYS A 614 6.82 14.48 -8.44
CA CYS A 614 7.04 14.27 -7.01
C CYS A 614 8.40 14.85 -6.54
N ARG A 615 9.49 14.67 -7.32
CA ARG A 615 10.80 15.25 -7.00
C ARG A 615 10.77 16.79 -6.99
N LEU A 616 10.13 17.40 -8.00
CA LEU A 616 10.04 18.86 -8.10
C LEU A 616 9.31 19.45 -6.89
N ILE A 617 8.24 18.82 -6.43
CA ILE A 617 7.52 19.32 -5.25
C ILE A 617 8.36 19.21 -3.98
N ARG A 618 9.05 18.07 -3.75
CA ARG A 618 9.95 17.94 -2.59
C ARG A 618 11.02 19.03 -2.58
N GLN A 619 11.59 19.33 -3.75
CA GLN A 619 12.58 20.39 -3.90
C GLN A 619 12.00 21.77 -3.56
N VAL A 620 10.80 22.08 -4.07
CA VAL A 620 10.10 23.34 -3.75
C VAL A 620 9.81 23.46 -2.26
N ILE A 621 9.33 22.39 -1.62
CA ILE A 621 9.09 22.35 -0.16
C ILE A 621 10.40 22.56 0.62
N ALA A 622 11.47 21.86 0.24
CA ALA A 622 12.77 22.00 0.90
C ALA A 622 13.34 23.41 0.76
N GLN A 623 13.19 24.03 -0.41
CA GLN A 623 13.58 25.42 -0.64
C GLN A 623 12.76 26.37 0.24
N LEU A 624 11.43 26.25 0.25
CA LEU A 624 10.57 27.09 1.08
C LEU A 624 10.89 26.95 2.59
N LYS A 625 11.22 25.74 3.08
CA LYS A 625 11.69 25.52 4.46
C LYS A 625 13.05 26.18 4.73
N ALA A 626 13.98 26.09 3.78
CA ALA A 626 15.30 26.73 3.88
C ALA A 626 15.21 28.27 3.84
N THR A 627 14.31 28.84 3.04
CA THR A 627 14.12 30.29 2.98
C THR A 627 13.50 30.83 4.27
N LYS A 628 12.54 30.11 4.87
CA LYS A 628 11.96 30.47 6.18
C LYS A 628 12.99 30.45 7.31
N SER A 629 13.83 29.42 7.38
CA SER A 629 14.89 29.32 8.41
C SER A 629 16.01 30.37 8.28
N LYS A 630 16.17 30.99 7.10
CA LYS A 630 17.09 32.12 6.89
C LYS A 630 16.46 33.49 7.10
N GLY A 631 15.14 33.55 7.33
CA GLY A 631 14.36 34.78 7.48
C GLY A 631 13.96 35.12 8.92
N GLU A 632 14.47 34.42 9.92
CA GLU A 632 14.42 34.85 11.33
C GLU A 632 15.80 35.39 11.73
N VAL A 633 16.02 36.68 11.42
CA VAL A 633 16.88 37.62 12.15
C VAL A 633 16.10 38.93 12.24
#